data_AF-A0A9X3F0C0-F1
#
_entry.id   AF-A0A9X3F0C0-F1
#
_cell.length_a   1.000
_cell.length_b   1.000
_cell.length_c   1.000
_cell.angle_alpha   90.00
_cell.angle_beta   90.00
_cell.angle_gamma   90.00
#
_symmetry.space_group_name_H-M   'P 1'
#
loop_
_entity.id
_entity.type
_entity.pdbx_description
1 polymer ?
#
loop_
_entity_poly.entity_id
_entity_poly.type
_entity_poly.pdbx_seq_one_letter_code
_entity_poly.pdbx_strand_id
1 'polypeptide(L)'
;MVDALARRAAEKTVKLGVTTVIDKGAGPGSPIVARMRDDSAAGRLVGPRIYTAGRGISGPVPSIAHIQAEIQQNVAEGADLIKVYADTCSDDTLTCTASFTLEELTAAVDEAHLLGKPIAVHAYHADTARLVIMAGPDAMEHPEGLDTIDFMDMIALGITYVPTIDHNRYYRDNLGYFEYDLEMRAEFDAYIALNLATTNLAHLAGVELRWARTRCSPGSARTRASSSGSSRPG
;
A
#
# COMPACT_ATOMS: atom_id res chain seq x y z
N MET A 1 20.79 6.28 -11.38
CA MET A 1 20.16 7.50 -10.82
C MET A 1 19.20 7.17 -9.68
N VAL A 2 18.35 6.15 -9.81
CA VAL A 2 17.38 5.70 -8.79
C VAL A 2 18.06 5.22 -7.48
N ASP A 3 19.14 4.45 -7.56
CA ASP A 3 19.90 3.98 -6.38
C ASP A 3 20.42 5.11 -5.48
N ALA A 4 20.93 6.19 -6.08
CA ALA A 4 21.44 7.32 -5.31
C ALA A 4 20.32 8.07 -4.58
N LEU A 5 19.15 8.20 -5.20
CA LEU A 5 17.96 8.80 -4.58
C LEU A 5 17.45 7.93 -3.43
N ALA A 6 17.35 6.62 -3.64
CA ALA A 6 16.85 5.69 -2.64
C ALA A 6 17.80 5.61 -1.42
N ARG A 7 19.12 5.61 -1.63
CA ARG A 7 20.11 5.71 -0.54
C ARG A 7 19.97 7.00 0.26
N ARG A 8 19.83 8.15 -0.41
CA ARG A 8 19.60 9.45 0.26
C ARG A 8 18.30 9.46 1.05
N ALA A 9 17.24 8.81 0.54
CA ALA A 9 15.99 8.67 1.27
C ALA A 9 16.18 7.83 2.54
N ALA A 10 16.87 6.69 2.46
CA ALA A 10 17.18 5.86 3.63
C ALA A 10 18.00 6.61 4.70
N GLU A 11 19.04 7.34 4.29
CA GLU A 11 19.83 8.17 5.21
C GLU A 11 18.97 9.25 5.89
N LYS A 12 18.11 9.92 5.12
CA LYS A 12 17.20 10.94 5.65
C LYS A 12 16.22 10.35 6.65
N THR A 13 15.69 9.15 6.38
CA THR A 13 14.77 8.44 7.28
C THR A 13 15.38 8.22 8.66
N VAL A 14 16.62 7.71 8.73
CA VAL A 14 17.30 7.52 10.04
C VAL A 14 17.66 8.83 10.71
N LYS A 15 18.07 9.85 9.94
CA LYS A 15 18.34 11.20 10.49
C LYS A 15 17.10 11.84 11.12
N LEU A 16 15.90 11.43 10.69
CA LEU A 16 14.62 11.84 11.29
C LEU A 16 14.21 10.97 12.49
N GLY A 17 15.05 10.04 12.93
CA GLY A 17 14.81 9.15 14.08
C GLY A 17 14.06 7.86 13.75
N VAL A 18 13.72 7.61 12.48
CA VAL A 18 13.03 6.38 12.07
C VAL A 18 14.06 5.28 11.83
N THR A 19 14.12 4.31 12.74
CA THR A 19 15.12 3.22 12.71
C THR A 19 14.64 1.97 11.99
N THR A 20 13.33 1.83 11.75
CA THR A 20 12.73 0.70 11.04
C THR A 20 11.63 1.19 10.11
N VAL A 21 11.56 0.63 8.90
CA VAL A 21 10.50 0.88 7.92
C VAL A 21 9.96 -0.42 7.35
N ILE A 22 8.68 -0.40 7.00
CA ILE A 22 8.04 -1.43 6.21
C ILE A 22 7.73 -0.82 4.85
N ASP A 23 8.39 -1.32 3.82
CA ASP A 23 8.10 -1.00 2.44
C ASP A 23 6.88 -1.83 1.97
N LYS A 24 5.89 -1.12 1.44
CA LYS A 24 4.57 -1.65 1.08
C LYS A 24 4.42 -1.78 -0.44
N GLY A 25 5.49 -2.19 -1.10
CA GLY A 25 5.52 -2.50 -2.52
C GLY A 25 6.36 -1.52 -3.31
N ALA A 26 7.42 -2.03 -3.93
CA ALA A 26 8.13 -1.34 -4.98
C ALA A 26 7.47 -1.62 -6.34
N GLY A 27 7.68 -0.73 -7.33
CA GLY A 27 7.23 -0.96 -8.69
C GLY A 27 7.72 -2.32 -9.25
N PRO A 28 6.99 -2.94 -10.19
CA PRO A 28 7.33 -4.26 -10.72
C PRO A 28 8.79 -4.37 -11.17
N GLY A 29 9.47 -5.45 -10.76
CA GLY A 29 10.85 -5.73 -11.17
C GLY A 29 11.90 -4.80 -10.58
N SER A 30 11.59 -4.07 -9.50
CA SER A 30 12.56 -3.21 -8.80
C SER A 30 13.23 -3.94 -7.64
N PRO A 31 14.43 -4.54 -7.81
CA PRO A 31 15.16 -5.18 -6.73
C PRO A 31 15.76 -4.17 -5.72
N ILE A 32 15.48 -2.87 -5.91
CA ILE A 32 16.15 -1.80 -5.17
C ILE A 32 15.90 -1.90 -3.68
N VAL A 33 14.65 -2.18 -3.27
CA VAL A 33 14.30 -2.22 -1.85
C VAL A 33 14.88 -3.47 -1.18
N ALA A 34 14.81 -4.62 -1.85
CA ALA A 34 15.45 -5.85 -1.36
C ALA A 34 16.96 -5.67 -1.19
N ARG A 35 17.64 -5.08 -2.20
CA ARG A 35 19.07 -4.74 -2.10
C ARG A 35 19.35 -3.74 -0.97
N MET A 36 18.50 -2.73 -0.78
CA MET A 36 18.67 -1.74 0.29
C MET A 36 18.48 -2.36 1.66
N ARG A 37 17.52 -3.28 1.83
CA ARG A 37 17.36 -4.08 3.04
C ARG A 37 18.64 -4.84 3.35
N ASP A 38 19.14 -5.59 2.38
CA ASP A 38 20.32 -6.45 2.58
C ASP A 38 21.58 -5.62 2.84
N ASP A 39 21.74 -4.48 2.15
CA ASP A 39 22.82 -3.53 2.41
C ASP A 39 22.70 -2.88 3.79
N SER A 40 21.50 -2.53 4.24
CA SER A 40 21.30 -1.95 5.58
C SER A 40 21.56 -2.99 6.68
N ALA A 41 21.08 -4.23 6.51
CA ALA A 41 21.31 -5.33 7.44
C ALA A 41 22.80 -5.68 7.56
N ALA A 42 23.56 -5.56 6.46
CA ALA A 42 24.99 -5.80 6.42
C ALA A 42 25.85 -4.57 6.77
N GLY A 43 25.25 -3.44 7.15
CA GLY A 43 25.98 -2.20 7.48
C GLY A 43 26.63 -1.49 6.28
N ARG A 44 26.27 -1.84 5.04
CA ARG A 44 26.73 -1.20 3.80
C ARG A 44 25.90 0.01 3.38
N LEU A 45 24.76 0.23 4.04
CA LEU A 45 23.89 1.38 3.88
C LEU A 45 23.62 2.01 5.24
N VAL A 46 23.83 3.32 5.36
CA VAL A 46 23.34 4.09 6.50
C VAL A 46 21.84 4.32 6.28
N GLY A 47 21.03 3.45 6.89
CA GLY A 47 19.60 3.41 6.65
C GLY A 47 18.84 2.67 7.76
N PRO A 48 17.51 2.71 7.74
CA PRO A 48 16.70 2.00 8.72
C PRO A 48 16.78 0.48 8.46
N ARG A 49 16.39 -0.32 9.45
CA ARG A 49 15.99 -1.71 9.18
C ARG A 49 14.79 -1.68 8.22
N ILE A 50 14.85 -2.46 7.15
CA ILE A 50 13.81 -2.50 6.14
C ILE A 50 13.15 -3.88 6.17
N TYR A 51 11.83 -3.91 6.09
CA TYR A 51 11.04 -5.09 5.70
C TYR A 51 10.33 -4.73 4.40
N THR A 52 10.30 -5.60 3.41
CA THR A 52 9.72 -5.27 2.09
C THR A 52 8.68 -6.27 1.64
N ALA A 53 7.58 -5.74 1.09
CA ALA A 53 6.57 -6.56 0.43
C ALA A 53 7.02 -7.06 -0.97
N GLY A 54 8.19 -6.62 -1.45
CA GLY A 54 8.61 -6.86 -2.82
C GLY A 54 7.65 -6.16 -3.80
N ARG A 55 7.06 -6.94 -4.71
CA ARG A 55 6.07 -6.45 -5.66
C ARG A 55 4.67 -6.52 -5.04
N GLY A 56 3.94 -5.41 -5.03
CA GLY A 56 2.53 -5.46 -4.64
C GLY A 56 1.65 -6.07 -5.73
N ILE A 57 0.59 -6.76 -5.31
CA ILE A 57 -0.36 -7.46 -6.18
C ILE A 57 -1.55 -6.52 -6.41
N SER A 58 -1.88 -6.26 -7.67
CA SER A 58 -2.95 -5.36 -8.07
C SER A 58 -3.95 -6.11 -8.94
N GLY A 59 -5.24 -5.86 -8.70
CA GLY A 59 -6.31 -6.41 -9.52
C GLY A 59 -6.61 -5.56 -10.75
N PRO A 60 -7.55 -6.00 -11.61
CA PRO A 60 -8.18 -7.32 -11.55
C PRO A 60 -7.20 -8.43 -11.94
N VAL A 61 -7.41 -9.62 -11.38
CA VAL A 61 -6.60 -10.82 -11.64
C VAL A 61 -7.42 -11.85 -12.44
N PRO A 62 -6.77 -12.74 -13.21
CA PRO A 62 -7.48 -13.72 -14.01
C PRO A 62 -8.06 -14.89 -13.19
N SER A 63 -7.54 -15.16 -11.98
CA SER A 63 -8.01 -16.22 -11.09
C SER A 63 -7.37 -16.15 -9.70
N ILE A 64 -7.94 -16.85 -8.72
CA ILE A 64 -7.33 -17.09 -7.40
C ILE A 64 -5.95 -17.76 -7.53
N ALA A 65 -5.81 -18.73 -8.44
CA ALA A 65 -4.53 -19.41 -8.67
C ALA A 65 -3.43 -18.43 -9.13
N HIS A 66 -3.80 -17.35 -9.82
CA HIS A 66 -2.85 -16.28 -10.16
C HIS A 66 -2.38 -15.52 -8.93
N ILE A 67 -3.29 -15.18 -8.00
CA ILE A 67 -2.94 -14.53 -6.73
C ILE A 67 -1.95 -15.40 -5.95
N GLN A 68 -2.24 -16.69 -5.83
CA GLN A 68 -1.39 -17.63 -5.10
C GLN A 68 0.00 -17.74 -5.72
N ALA A 69 0.07 -17.85 -7.05
CA ALA A 69 1.35 -17.89 -7.77
C ALA A 69 2.16 -16.60 -7.57
N GLU A 70 1.52 -15.43 -7.59
CA GLU A 70 2.19 -14.15 -7.32
C GLU A 70 2.73 -14.06 -5.88
N ILE A 71 1.94 -14.51 -4.90
CA ILE A 71 2.35 -14.56 -3.49
C ILE A 71 3.55 -15.50 -3.32
N GLN A 72 3.47 -16.72 -3.86
CA GLN A 72 4.56 -17.71 -3.80
C GLN A 72 5.83 -17.16 -4.45
N GLN A 73 5.70 -16.48 -5.58
CA GLN A 73 6.83 -15.83 -6.24
C GLN A 73 7.45 -14.73 -5.36
N ASN A 74 6.63 -13.85 -4.77
CA ASN A 74 7.14 -12.81 -3.87
C ASN A 74 7.88 -13.41 -2.66
N VAL A 75 7.36 -14.49 -2.09
CA VAL A 75 8.03 -15.20 -0.98
C VAL A 75 9.35 -15.82 -1.43
N ALA A 76 9.38 -16.45 -2.60
CA ALA A 76 10.61 -17.02 -3.17
C ALA A 76 11.67 -15.94 -3.49
N GLU A 77 11.22 -14.74 -3.87
CA GLU A 77 12.07 -13.55 -4.07
C GLU A 77 12.50 -12.89 -2.75
N GLY A 78 12.03 -13.42 -1.61
CA GLY A 78 12.47 -13.02 -0.28
C GLY A 78 11.64 -11.88 0.33
N ALA A 79 10.39 -11.69 -0.07
CA ALA A 79 9.49 -10.73 0.57
C ALA A 79 9.29 -11.07 2.06
N ASP A 80 9.29 -10.03 2.89
CA ASP A 80 9.09 -10.13 4.34
C ASP A 80 7.59 -10.15 4.71
N LEU A 81 6.75 -9.62 3.82
CA LEU A 81 5.30 -9.54 3.92
C LEU A 81 4.66 -9.54 2.53
N ILE A 82 3.35 -9.62 2.45
CA ILE A 82 2.58 -9.51 1.20
C ILE A 82 1.83 -8.18 1.16
N LYS A 83 1.72 -7.59 -0.04
CA LYS A 83 0.94 -6.37 -0.28
C LYS A 83 -0.09 -6.61 -1.37
N VAL A 84 -1.35 -6.28 -1.10
CA VAL A 84 -2.46 -6.25 -2.08
C VAL A 84 -3.04 -4.84 -2.19
N TYR A 85 -3.43 -4.45 -3.40
CA TYR A 85 -4.17 -3.21 -3.69
C TYR A 85 -5.62 -3.57 -4.05
N ALA A 86 -6.54 -3.44 -3.10
CA ALA A 86 -7.91 -3.97 -3.24
C ALA A 86 -8.83 -3.07 -4.06
N ASP A 87 -8.45 -1.83 -4.34
CA ASP A 87 -9.15 -0.92 -5.23
C ASP A 87 -8.17 -0.18 -6.17
N THR A 88 -8.74 0.60 -7.09
CA THR A 88 -8.00 1.34 -8.11
C THR A 88 -7.45 2.69 -7.64
N CYS A 89 -7.64 3.07 -6.38
CA CYS A 89 -7.16 4.35 -5.90
C CYS A 89 -5.65 4.39 -5.80
N SER A 90 -5.10 5.56 -6.09
CA SER A 90 -3.65 5.70 -6.29
C SER A 90 -3.23 7.15 -6.16
N ASP A 91 -1.95 7.38 -6.44
CA ASP A 91 -1.39 8.71 -6.69
C ASP A 91 -1.87 9.34 -8.01
N ASP A 92 -2.90 8.81 -8.68
CA ASP A 92 -3.49 9.44 -9.86
C ASP A 92 -5.00 9.76 -9.67
N THR A 93 -5.72 9.08 -8.77
CA THR A 93 -7.17 9.27 -8.59
C THR A 93 -7.67 8.86 -7.20
N LEU A 94 -8.69 9.58 -6.71
CA LEU A 94 -9.52 9.21 -5.56
C LEU A 94 -10.85 8.56 -5.96
N THR A 95 -11.11 8.36 -7.25
CA THR A 95 -12.27 7.58 -7.70
C THR A 95 -11.91 6.10 -7.69
N CYS A 96 -12.32 5.38 -6.64
CA CYS A 96 -11.96 3.97 -6.47
C CYS A 96 -13.05 3.02 -6.97
N THR A 97 -12.62 1.89 -7.52
CA THR A 97 -13.45 0.70 -7.74
C THR A 97 -12.77 -0.52 -7.14
N ALA A 98 -13.50 -1.35 -6.39
CA ALA A 98 -13.01 -2.63 -5.90
C ALA A 98 -12.45 -3.46 -7.07
N SER A 99 -11.22 -3.94 -6.90
CA SER A 99 -10.47 -4.71 -7.90
C SER A 99 -10.43 -6.21 -7.61
N PHE A 100 -10.99 -6.61 -6.47
CA PHE A 100 -11.07 -7.99 -6.01
C PHE A 100 -12.43 -8.28 -5.37
N THR A 101 -12.87 -9.52 -5.48
CA THR A 101 -13.98 -10.08 -4.71
C THR A 101 -13.52 -10.45 -3.29
N LEU A 102 -14.49 -10.68 -2.39
CA LEU A 102 -14.17 -11.21 -1.05
C LEU A 102 -13.43 -12.55 -1.13
N GLU A 103 -13.87 -13.46 -2.02
CA GLU A 103 -13.24 -14.78 -2.17
C GLU A 103 -11.77 -14.66 -2.58
N GLU A 104 -11.44 -13.75 -3.50
CA GLU A 104 -10.07 -13.50 -3.91
C GLU A 104 -9.22 -12.86 -2.81
N LEU A 105 -9.78 -11.93 -2.03
CA LEU A 105 -9.08 -11.33 -0.89
C LEU A 105 -8.82 -12.36 0.21
N THR A 106 -9.80 -13.19 0.55
CA THR A 106 -9.64 -14.29 1.52
C THR A 106 -8.56 -15.27 1.04
N ALA A 107 -8.57 -15.66 -0.23
CA ALA A 107 -7.54 -16.53 -0.77
C ALA A 107 -6.13 -15.92 -0.72
N ALA A 108 -6.01 -14.59 -0.89
CA ALA A 108 -4.74 -13.89 -0.73
C ALA A 108 -4.24 -13.93 0.72
N VAL A 109 -5.14 -13.72 1.69
CA VAL A 109 -4.82 -13.78 3.12
C VAL A 109 -4.40 -15.19 3.53
N ASP A 110 -5.20 -16.19 3.16
CA ASP A 110 -4.94 -17.60 3.46
C ASP A 110 -3.58 -18.06 2.90
N GLU A 111 -3.26 -17.73 1.64
CA GLU A 111 -1.99 -18.11 1.04
C GLU A 111 -0.80 -17.41 1.72
N ALA A 112 -0.93 -16.12 2.04
CA ALA A 112 0.12 -15.39 2.74
C ALA A 112 0.41 -16.03 4.12
N HIS A 113 -0.65 -16.32 4.89
CA HIS A 113 -0.54 -16.96 6.21
C HIS A 113 -0.03 -18.40 6.12
N LEU A 114 -0.42 -19.16 5.11
CA LEU A 114 0.09 -20.51 4.84
C LEU A 114 1.61 -20.51 4.63
N LEU A 115 2.14 -19.46 3.97
CA LEU A 115 3.58 -19.26 3.78
C LEU A 115 4.26 -18.53 4.95
N GLY A 116 3.54 -18.30 6.05
CA GLY A 116 4.06 -17.65 7.26
C GLY A 116 4.39 -16.16 7.07
N LYS A 117 3.66 -15.48 6.18
CA LYS A 117 3.86 -14.06 5.88
C LYS A 117 2.67 -13.23 6.35
N PRO A 118 2.91 -12.07 7.01
CA PRO A 118 1.85 -11.10 7.22
C PRO A 118 1.45 -10.47 5.89
N ILE A 119 0.20 -10.03 5.78
CA ILE A 119 -0.35 -9.38 4.60
C ILE A 119 -0.94 -8.01 4.94
N ALA A 120 -0.66 -7.03 4.09
CA ALA A 120 -1.25 -5.70 4.17
C ALA A 120 -2.06 -5.39 2.92
N VAL A 121 -3.24 -4.80 3.10
CA VAL A 121 -4.17 -4.54 2.01
C VAL A 121 -4.52 -3.06 1.96
N HIS A 122 -4.39 -2.47 0.77
CA HIS A 122 -4.80 -1.09 0.52
C HIS A 122 -6.29 -1.04 0.19
N ALA A 123 -7.00 -0.13 0.84
CA ALA A 123 -8.37 0.26 0.49
C ALA A 123 -8.60 1.73 0.88
N TYR A 124 -9.21 2.53 0.03
CA TYR A 124 -9.40 3.97 0.27
C TYR A 124 -10.74 4.30 0.90
N HIS A 125 -11.82 3.69 0.41
CA HIS A 125 -13.19 3.98 0.83
C HIS A 125 -13.82 2.81 1.59
N ALA A 126 -14.84 3.12 2.39
CA ALA A 126 -15.51 2.18 3.28
C ALA A 126 -16.10 0.94 2.57
N ASP A 127 -16.51 1.08 1.31
CA ASP A 127 -17.07 -0.01 0.51
C ASP A 127 -16.05 -1.15 0.27
N THR A 128 -14.86 -0.80 -0.21
CA THR A 128 -13.75 -1.76 -0.39
C THR A 128 -13.16 -2.16 0.95
N ALA A 129 -13.03 -1.22 1.89
CA ALA A 129 -12.48 -1.50 3.21
C ALA A 129 -13.27 -2.57 3.97
N ARG A 130 -14.60 -2.61 3.84
CA ARG A 130 -15.43 -3.66 4.43
C ARG A 130 -15.17 -5.05 3.85
N LEU A 131 -14.95 -5.15 2.53
CA LEU A 131 -14.51 -6.41 1.91
C LEU A 131 -13.15 -6.85 2.48
N VAL A 132 -12.24 -5.90 2.66
CA VAL A 132 -10.92 -6.15 3.24
C VAL A 132 -11.01 -6.58 4.70
N ILE A 133 -11.85 -5.94 5.53
CA ILE A 133 -12.08 -6.33 6.92
C ILE A 133 -12.59 -7.77 6.98
N MET A 134 -13.60 -8.11 6.16
CA MET A 134 -14.13 -9.48 6.10
C MET A 134 -13.10 -10.53 5.68
N ALA A 135 -12.12 -10.16 4.85
CA ALA A 135 -11.03 -11.04 4.46
C ALA A 135 -9.98 -11.26 5.57
N GLY A 136 -9.88 -10.35 6.54
CA GLY A 136 -9.05 -10.51 7.74
C GLY A 136 -7.53 -10.40 7.57
N PRO A 137 -6.98 -9.40 6.85
CA PRO A 137 -5.52 -9.24 6.74
C PRO A 137 -4.89 -8.73 8.05
N ASP A 138 -3.58 -8.87 8.19
CA ASP A 138 -2.87 -8.36 9.37
C ASP A 138 -2.91 -6.82 9.48
N ALA A 139 -2.93 -6.12 8.33
CA ALA A 139 -3.01 -4.68 8.29
C ALA A 139 -3.84 -4.15 7.12
N MET A 140 -4.61 -3.10 7.39
CA MET A 140 -5.37 -2.37 6.39
C MET A 140 -4.85 -0.92 6.28
N GLU A 141 -4.58 -0.50 5.05
CA GLU A 141 -3.96 0.79 4.75
C GLU A 141 -4.94 1.74 4.12
N HIS A 142 -4.96 2.98 4.63
CA HIS A 142 -5.66 4.16 4.14
C HIS A 142 -7.12 4.40 4.55
N PRO A 143 -8.01 3.44 4.79
CA PRO A 143 -9.43 3.66 4.53
C PRO A 143 -10.04 4.77 5.37
N GLU A 144 -10.95 5.52 4.78
CA GLU A 144 -11.83 6.44 5.48
C GLU A 144 -13.28 5.94 5.44
N GLY A 145 -14.14 6.53 6.27
CA GLY A 145 -15.59 6.30 6.24
C GLY A 145 -16.03 5.04 7.00
N LEU A 146 -15.14 4.44 7.78
CA LEU A 146 -15.44 3.32 8.65
C LEU A 146 -16.22 3.77 9.89
N ASP A 147 -17.09 2.90 10.38
CA ASP A 147 -17.91 3.11 11.56
C ASP A 147 -17.60 2.12 12.70
N THR A 148 -18.37 2.22 13.79
CA THR A 148 -18.16 1.41 15.00
C THR A 148 -18.27 -0.10 14.75
N ILE A 149 -19.13 -0.55 13.83
CA ILE A 149 -19.27 -1.97 13.52
C ILE A 149 -18.00 -2.44 12.82
N ASP A 150 -17.54 -1.68 11.83
CA ASP A 150 -16.29 -1.95 11.11
C ASP A 150 -15.10 -2.06 12.09
N PHE A 151 -15.01 -1.16 13.07
CA PHE A 151 -13.96 -1.20 14.10
C PHE A 151 -14.05 -2.39 15.05
N MET A 152 -15.25 -2.81 15.43
CA MET A 152 -15.44 -4.01 16.26
C MET A 152 -14.95 -5.26 15.54
N ASP A 153 -15.23 -5.38 14.24
CA ASP A 153 -14.75 -6.49 13.42
C ASP A 153 -13.22 -6.45 13.28
N MET A 154 -12.64 -5.27 13.06
CA MET A 154 -11.17 -5.11 13.05
C MET A 154 -10.53 -5.54 14.36
N ILE A 155 -11.12 -5.20 15.51
CA ILE A 155 -10.61 -5.61 16.83
C ILE A 155 -10.75 -7.12 17.00
N ALA A 156 -11.89 -7.70 16.63
CA ALA A 156 -12.14 -9.13 16.77
C ALA A 156 -11.18 -9.97 15.91
N LEU A 157 -10.83 -9.47 14.72
CA LEU A 157 -9.92 -10.10 13.78
C LEU A 157 -8.44 -9.74 14.02
N GLY A 158 -8.15 -8.79 14.91
CA GLY A 158 -6.78 -8.32 15.18
C GLY A 158 -6.16 -7.52 14.02
N ILE A 159 -6.99 -6.86 13.20
CA ILE A 159 -6.54 -6.08 12.05
C ILE A 159 -5.93 -4.76 12.54
N THR A 160 -4.67 -4.53 12.15
CA THR A 160 -4.01 -3.25 12.38
C THR A 160 -4.47 -2.20 11.38
N TYR A 161 -4.85 -1.02 11.88
CA TYR A 161 -5.24 0.11 11.03
C TYR A 161 -4.08 1.09 10.81
N VAL A 162 -3.81 1.39 9.54
CA VAL A 162 -2.75 2.31 9.10
C VAL A 162 -3.37 3.44 8.26
N PRO A 163 -3.75 4.58 8.86
CA PRO A 163 -4.57 5.59 8.17
C PRO A 163 -3.80 6.42 7.14
N THR A 164 -2.48 6.58 7.29
CA THR A 164 -1.59 7.30 6.36
C THR A 164 -2.01 8.73 5.99
N ILE A 165 -2.68 9.48 6.88
CA ILE A 165 -3.22 10.84 6.60
C ILE A 165 -2.20 11.79 5.93
N ASP A 166 -0.91 11.71 6.29
CA ASP A 166 0.17 12.54 5.69
C ASP A 166 0.33 12.33 4.17
N HIS A 167 -0.06 11.15 3.66
CA HIS A 167 0.03 10.78 2.25
C HIS A 167 -0.77 11.73 1.35
N ASN A 168 -2.06 11.85 1.61
CA ASN A 168 -2.94 12.72 0.82
C ASN A 168 -2.71 14.21 1.12
N ARG A 169 -2.23 14.56 2.34
CA ARG A 169 -1.73 15.92 2.62
C ARG A 169 -0.55 16.27 1.72
N TYR A 170 0.39 15.35 1.52
CA TYR A 170 1.54 15.57 0.66
C TYR A 170 1.12 15.82 -0.80
N TYR A 171 0.18 15.04 -1.34
CA TYR A 171 -0.35 15.26 -2.69
C TYR A 171 -1.04 16.62 -2.82
N ARG A 172 -1.91 16.95 -1.86
CA ARG A 172 -2.62 18.23 -1.80
C ARG A 172 -1.69 19.44 -1.75
N ASP A 173 -0.56 19.33 -1.05
CA ASP A 173 0.42 20.41 -0.93
C ASP A 173 1.37 20.49 -2.14
N ASN A 174 1.41 19.46 -3.00
CA ASN A 174 2.36 19.34 -4.12
C ASN A 174 1.66 19.07 -5.46
N LEU A 175 0.45 19.60 -5.69
CA LEU A 175 -0.35 19.32 -6.90
C LEU A 175 0.43 19.44 -8.21
N GLY A 176 1.18 20.54 -8.39
CA GLY A 176 1.95 20.76 -9.61
C GLY A 176 3.09 19.76 -9.84
N TYR A 177 3.60 19.11 -8.79
CA TYR A 177 4.60 18.04 -8.91
C TYR A 177 3.99 16.73 -9.43
N PHE A 178 2.71 16.50 -9.15
CA PHE A 178 1.95 15.32 -9.60
C PHE A 178 1.10 15.58 -10.85
N GLU A 179 1.15 16.81 -11.37
CA GLU A 179 0.37 17.27 -12.52
C GLU A 179 -1.15 17.19 -12.29
N TYR A 180 -1.59 17.38 -11.05
CA TYR A 180 -3.01 17.47 -10.75
C TYR A 180 -3.61 18.82 -11.08
N ASP A 181 -4.88 18.80 -11.48
CA ASP A 181 -5.71 19.99 -11.59
C ASP A 181 -5.97 20.59 -10.21
N LEU A 182 -6.25 21.90 -10.18
CA LEU A 182 -6.54 22.61 -8.92
C LEU A 182 -7.79 22.10 -8.22
N GLU A 183 -8.73 21.50 -8.96
CA GLU A 183 -9.96 20.91 -8.42
C GLU A 183 -9.67 19.71 -7.50
N MET A 184 -8.65 18.91 -7.82
CA MET A 184 -8.19 17.77 -7.02
C MET A 184 -7.81 18.19 -5.58
N ARG A 185 -7.46 19.47 -5.36
CA ARG A 185 -7.21 20.00 -4.01
C ARG A 185 -8.39 19.76 -3.07
N ALA A 186 -9.61 20.05 -3.55
CA ALA A 186 -10.81 19.95 -2.75
C ALA A 186 -11.15 18.48 -2.43
N GLU A 187 -10.91 17.57 -3.38
CA GLU A 187 -11.08 16.14 -3.16
C GLU A 187 -10.11 15.62 -2.10
N PHE A 188 -8.83 15.98 -2.18
CA PHE A 188 -7.88 15.64 -1.12
C PHE A 188 -8.26 16.25 0.22
N ASP A 189 -8.69 17.51 0.27
CA ASP A 189 -9.11 18.15 1.52
C ASP A 189 -10.30 17.42 2.17
N ALA A 190 -11.29 17.01 1.37
CA ALA A 190 -12.42 16.22 1.83
C ALA A 190 -11.98 14.84 2.36
N TYR A 191 -11.16 14.13 1.58
CA TYR A 191 -10.61 12.83 1.98
C TYR A 191 -9.80 12.93 3.28
N ILE A 192 -8.90 13.93 3.39
CA ILE A 192 -8.05 14.14 4.58
C ILE A 192 -8.91 14.40 5.81
N ALA A 193 -9.97 15.22 5.68
CA ALA A 193 -10.87 15.54 6.79
C ALA A 193 -11.61 14.28 7.27
N LEU A 194 -12.13 13.48 6.35
CA LEU A 194 -12.87 12.26 6.68
C LEU A 194 -11.95 11.15 7.20
N ASN A 195 -10.75 10.99 6.64
CA ASN A 195 -9.74 10.06 7.13
C ASN A 195 -9.29 10.42 8.56
N LEU A 196 -9.08 11.71 8.85
CA LEU A 196 -8.76 12.15 10.22
C LEU A 196 -9.93 11.87 11.19
N ALA A 197 -11.17 12.12 10.78
CA ALA A 197 -12.34 11.81 11.60
C ALA A 197 -12.46 10.29 11.86
N THR A 198 -12.29 9.48 10.83
CA THR A 198 -12.30 8.01 10.91
C THR A 198 -11.19 7.50 11.84
N THR A 199 -9.98 8.03 11.70
CA THR A 199 -8.83 7.70 12.57
C THR A 199 -9.11 8.02 14.04
N ASN A 200 -9.73 9.18 14.32
CA ASN A 200 -10.09 9.55 15.68
C ASN A 200 -11.13 8.59 16.27
N LEU A 201 -12.13 8.18 15.48
CA LEU A 201 -13.12 7.20 15.93
C LEU A 201 -12.48 5.83 16.18
N ALA A 202 -11.61 5.36 15.28
CA ALA A 202 -10.87 4.11 15.45
C ALA A 202 -10.02 4.12 16.73
N HIS A 203 -9.33 5.24 16.99
CA HIS A 203 -8.55 5.43 18.22
C HIS A 203 -9.42 5.31 19.47
N LEU A 204 -10.58 5.99 19.48
CA LEU A 204 -11.52 5.97 20.59
C LEU A 204 -12.16 4.58 20.78
N ALA A 205 -12.39 3.84 19.70
CA ALA A 205 -12.91 2.48 19.72
C ALA A 205 -11.88 1.44 20.21
N GLY A 206 -10.59 1.78 20.25
CA GLY A 206 -9.52 0.90 20.69
C GLY A 206 -8.93 0.01 19.59
N VAL A 207 -9.12 0.37 18.32
CA VAL A 207 -8.46 -0.31 17.19
C VAL A 207 -6.94 -0.13 17.29
N GLU A 208 -6.18 -1.17 17.00
CA GLU A 208 -4.72 -1.06 16.94
C GLU A 208 -4.31 -0.13 15.79
N LEU A 209 -3.72 1.01 16.14
CA LEU A 209 -3.20 1.98 15.17
C LEU A 209 -1.69 1.86 15.03
N ARG A 210 -1.19 1.84 13.79
CA ARG A 210 0.23 2.00 13.50
C ARG A 210 0.49 3.26 12.68
N TRP A 211 1.57 3.94 13.02
CA TRP A 211 2.04 5.09 12.28
C TRP A 211 2.71 4.66 10.98
N ALA A 212 2.36 5.33 9.89
CA ALA A 212 3.05 5.19 8.62
C ALA A 212 3.11 6.52 7.88
N ARG A 213 4.16 6.66 7.07
CA ARG A 213 4.30 7.77 6.12
C ARG A 213 4.50 7.19 4.73
N THR A 214 3.55 7.47 3.85
CA THR A 214 3.60 7.01 2.46
C THR A 214 3.95 8.18 1.54
N ARG A 215 5.02 8.04 0.75
CA ARG A 215 5.40 8.99 -0.31
C ARG A 215 5.57 8.22 -1.61
N CYS A 216 4.73 8.50 -2.61
CA CYS A 216 4.93 8.00 -3.97
C CYS A 216 5.71 9.00 -4.81
N SER A 217 6.35 8.50 -5.88
CA SER A 217 6.89 9.35 -6.96
C SER A 217 5.82 9.48 -8.05
N PRO A 218 5.70 10.63 -8.75
CA PRO A 218 4.70 10.81 -9.79
C PRO A 218 4.81 9.72 -10.85
N GLY A 219 3.66 9.18 -11.26
CA GLY A 219 3.60 8.15 -12.30
C GLY A 219 4.05 6.76 -11.84
N SER A 220 4.10 6.49 -10.53
CA SER A 220 4.35 5.14 -10.02
C SER A 220 3.29 4.12 -10.47
N ALA A 221 2.06 4.59 -10.76
CA ALA A 221 1.00 3.82 -11.41
C ALA A 221 1.02 3.88 -12.96
N ARG A 222 1.64 4.89 -13.58
CA ARG A 222 1.60 5.14 -15.03
C ARG A 222 2.45 4.18 -15.88
N THR A 223 3.28 3.31 -15.28
CA THR A 223 4.09 2.33 -16.03
C THR A 223 3.28 1.16 -16.63
N ARG A 224 1.95 1.17 -16.57
CA ARG A 224 1.10 0.05 -17.06
C ARG A 224 0.20 0.35 -18.27
N ALA A 225 0.50 1.37 -19.07
CA ALA A 225 -0.25 1.65 -20.30
C ALA A 225 0.63 1.88 -21.54
N SER A 226 1.53 0.94 -21.86
CA SER A 226 2.15 0.92 -23.20
C SER A 226 2.58 -0.48 -23.63
N SER A 227 1.62 -1.39 -23.79
CA SER A 227 1.80 -2.61 -24.58
C SER A 227 0.56 -2.91 -25.41
N SER A 228 0.13 -1.95 -26.23
CA SER A 228 -0.72 -2.23 -27.39
C SER A 228 0.04 -1.82 -28.65
N GLY A 229 0.88 -2.73 -29.12
CA GLY A 229 1.55 -2.59 -30.41
C GLY A 229 0.49 -2.61 -31.52
N SER A 230 0.36 -1.50 -32.23
CA SER A 230 -0.49 -1.39 -33.41
C SER A 230 0.05 -2.26 -34.53
N SER A 231 -0.66 -3.31 -34.90
CA SER A 231 -0.51 -3.96 -36.20
C SER A 231 -1.23 -3.12 -37.27
N ARG A 232 -0.47 -2.49 -38.17
CA ARG A 232 -1.01 -1.97 -39.45
C ARG A 232 -1.05 -3.13 -40.47
N PRO A 233 -2.10 -3.25 -41.29
CA PRO A 233 -2.08 -4.17 -42.43
C PRO A 233 -1.30 -3.54 -43.60
N GLY A 234 -0.65 -4.40 -44.37
CA GLY A 234 -0.10 -4.08 -45.70
C GLY A 234 -1.15 -4.13 -46.80
#